data_AF-A0A0D0BSM1-F1
#
_entry.id   AF-A0A0D0BSM1-F1
#
_cell.length_a   1.000
_cell.length_b   1.000
_cell.length_c   1.000
_cell.angle_alpha   90.00
_cell.angle_beta   90.00
_cell.angle_gamma   90.00
#
_symmetry.space_group_name_H-M   'P 1'
#
loop_
_entity.id
_entity.type
_entity.pdbx_description
1 polymer ?
#
loop_
_entity_poly.entity_id
_entity_poly.type
_entity_poly.pdbx_seq_one_letter_code
_entity_poly.pdbx_strand_id
1 'polypeptide(L)' 'PVKVELPEEFRVKREITGDHLKGMLELSSNPPEFEAGSHYLQERKEITDKMHPEGFLWPEE' A
#
# COMPACT_ATOMS: atom_id res chain seq x y z
N PRO A 1 -33.57 6.59 -2.52
CA PRO A 1 -32.62 6.73 -3.65
C PRO A 1 -33.12 5.89 -4.82
N VAL A 2 -33.29 6.49 -6.00
CA VAL A 2 -33.70 5.77 -7.19
C VAL A 2 -32.48 5.06 -7.76
N LYS A 3 -32.57 3.74 -7.99
CA LYS A 3 -31.49 2.97 -8.62
C LYS A 3 -31.55 3.26 -10.12
N VAL A 4 -30.76 4.22 -10.57
CA VAL A 4 -30.54 4.54 -11.99
C VAL A 4 -29.10 4.24 -12.35
N GLU A 5 -28.89 3.71 -13.55
CA GLU A 5 -27.55 3.43 -14.07
C GLU A 5 -26.82 4.74 -14.40
N LEU A 6 -25.53 4.83 -14.05
CA LEU A 6 -24.70 5.99 -14.37
C LEU A 6 -24.46 6.04 -15.90
N PRO A 7 -24.85 7.14 -16.59
CA PRO A 7 -24.65 7.29 -18.02
C PRO A 7 -23.17 7.14 -18.41
N GLU A 8 -22.92 6.60 -19.61
CA GLU A 8 -21.56 6.27 -20.06
C GLU A 8 -20.65 7.52 -20.15
N GLU A 9 -21.20 8.68 -20.47
CA GLU A 9 -20.48 9.96 -20.53
C GLU A 9 -19.86 10.40 -19.19
N PHE A 10 -20.41 9.92 -18.07
CA PHE A 10 -19.89 10.18 -16.72
C PHE A 10 -18.99 9.04 -16.22
N ARG A 11 -18.79 7.97 -17.00
CA ARG A 11 -17.89 6.87 -16.64
C ARG A 11 -16.45 7.23 -17.02
N VAL A 12 -15.55 7.18 -16.05
CA VAL A 12 -14.12 7.35 -16.29
C VAL A 12 -13.62 6.16 -17.12
N LYS A 13 -13.24 6.41 -18.38
CA LYS A 13 -12.57 5.43 -19.24
C LYS A 13 -11.09 5.37 -18.85
N ARG A 14 -10.63 4.20 -18.43
CA ARG A 14 -9.22 3.97 -18.07
C ARG A 14 -8.53 3.23 -19.21
N GLU A 15 -7.77 3.96 -20.01
CA GLU A 15 -6.90 3.41 -21.06
C GLU A 15 -5.48 3.20 -20.50
N ILE A 16 -5.36 2.21 -19.62
CA ILE A 16 -4.10 1.81 -18.99
C ILE A 16 -3.33 0.98 -20.04
N THR A 17 -2.44 1.63 -20.78
CA THR A 17 -1.57 0.99 -21.79
C THR A 17 -0.11 0.96 -21.35
N GLY A 18 0.53 -0.20 -21.55
CA GLY A 18 1.94 -0.42 -21.23
C GLY A 18 2.15 -1.12 -19.89
N ASP A 19 3.41 -1.37 -19.55
CA ASP A 19 3.79 -1.86 -18.23
C ASP A 19 4.07 -0.67 -17.30
N HIS A 20 3.26 -0.55 -16.26
CA HIS A 20 3.29 0.56 -15.31
C HIS A 20 4.46 0.43 -14.33
N LEU A 21 5.01 -0.77 -14.19
CA LEU A 21 6.17 -1.06 -13.35
C LEU A 21 7.48 -0.91 -14.11
N LYS A 22 7.42 -0.65 -15.43
CA LYS A 22 8.60 -0.53 -16.27
C LYS A 22 9.49 0.61 -15.79
N GLY A 23 10.71 0.27 -15.38
CA GLY A 23 11.70 1.24 -14.90
C GLY A 23 11.58 1.56 -13.41
N MET A 24 10.65 0.92 -12.69
CA MET A 24 10.70 0.92 -11.22
C MET A 24 11.93 0.13 -10.77
N LEU A 25 12.61 0.65 -9.74
CA LEU A 25 13.67 -0.09 -9.09
C LEU A 25 13.06 -1.24 -8.29
N GLU A 26 13.74 -2.38 -8.33
CA GLU A 26 13.40 -3.53 -7.49
C GLU A 26 13.66 -3.16 -6.02
N LEU A 27 12.62 -3.31 -5.18
CA LEU A 27 12.72 -3.06 -3.75
C LEU A 27 13.21 -4.33 -3.04
N SER A 28 13.97 -4.15 -1.97
CA SER A 28 14.32 -5.27 -1.09
C SER A 28 13.08 -5.76 -0.36
N SER A 29 12.78 -7.05 -0.47
CA SER A 29 11.74 -7.72 0.34
C SER A 29 12.00 -7.61 1.84
N ASN A 30 13.28 -7.58 2.25
CA ASN A 30 13.63 -7.43 3.65
C ASN A 30 13.95 -5.96 3.97
N PRO A 31 13.06 -5.24 4.70
CA PRO A 31 13.34 -3.88 5.12
C PRO A 31 14.48 -3.83 6.16
N PRO A 32 15.14 -2.68 6.31
CA PRO A 32 16.12 -2.49 7.38
C PRO A 32 15.46 -2.58 8.77
N GLU A 33 16.29 -2.81 9.79
CA GLU A 33 15.83 -2.77 11.18
C GLU A 33 15.26 -1.39 11.53
N PHE A 34 14.23 -1.38 12.39
CA PHE A 34 13.58 -0.15 12.81
C PHE A 34 14.50 0.66 13.73
N GLU A 35 14.63 1.95 13.43
CA GLU A 35 15.24 2.95 14.32
C GLU A 35 14.23 4.07 14.61
N ALA A 36 14.08 4.41 15.89
CA ALA A 36 13.19 5.49 16.28
C ALA A 36 13.74 6.85 15.79
N GLY A 37 12.98 7.51 14.93
CA GLY A 37 13.33 8.80 14.35
C GLY A 37 12.44 9.94 14.85
N SER A 38 12.65 11.15 14.32
CA SER A 38 11.83 12.33 14.64
C SER A 38 10.35 12.17 14.30
N HIS A 39 10.04 11.37 13.26
CA HIS A 39 8.68 11.17 12.74
C HIS A 39 8.07 9.81 13.10
N TYR A 40 8.92 8.80 13.33
CA TYR A 40 8.50 7.46 13.71
C TYR A 40 9.07 7.11 15.08
N LEU A 41 8.25 7.33 16.10
CA LEU A 41 8.60 7.06 17.48
C LEU A 41 8.36 5.58 17.81
N GLN A 42 9.05 5.14 18.86
CA GLN A 42 8.93 3.80 19.42
C GLN A 42 7.47 3.40 19.72
N GLU A 43 6.66 4.31 20.25
CA GLU A 43 5.24 4.05 20.54
C GLU A 43 4.46 3.59 19.29
N ARG A 44 4.75 4.17 18.12
CA ARG A 44 4.08 3.80 16.87
C ARG A 44 4.48 2.40 16.41
N LYS A 45 5.75 2.04 16.61
CA LYS A 45 6.26 0.69 16.35
C LYS A 45 5.51 -0.33 17.22
N GLU A 46 5.42 -0.07 18.52
CA GLU A 46 4.76 -0.97 19.49
C GLU A 46 3.27 -1.16 19.20
N ILE A 47 2.56 -0.09 18.84
CA ILE A 47 1.16 -0.19 18.40
C ILE A 47 1.06 -1.06 17.15
N THR A 48 1.95 -0.86 16.17
CA THR A 48 1.96 -1.63 14.93
C THR A 48 2.24 -3.11 15.20
N ASP A 49 3.26 -3.43 15.99
CA ASP A 49 3.62 -4.80 16.36
C ASP A 49 2.46 -5.50 17.11
N LYS A 50 1.77 -4.79 18.00
CA LYS A 50 0.61 -5.32 18.72
C LYS A 50 -0.58 -5.62 17.81
N MET A 51 -0.81 -4.78 16.79
CA MET A 51 -1.90 -4.98 15.83
C MET A 51 -1.60 -6.08 14.81
N HIS A 52 -0.32 -6.39 14.60
CA HIS A 52 0.14 -7.37 13.62
C HIS A 52 1.05 -8.41 14.29
N PRO A 53 0.50 -9.28 15.16
CA PRO A 53 1.30 -10.23 15.94
C PRO A 53 2.02 -11.28 15.09
N GLU A 54 1.51 -11.56 13.88
CA GLU A 54 2.15 -12.48 12.92
C GLU A 54 3.16 -11.77 11.99
N GLY A 55 3.40 -10.48 12.22
CA GLY A 55 4.20 -9.61 11.35
C GLY A 55 3.32 -8.71 10.48
N PHE A 56 3.90 -7.58 10.06
CA PHE A 56 3.22 -6.61 9.19
C PHE A 56 3.13 -7.09 7.73
N LEU A 57 4.21 -7.71 7.24
CA LEU A 57 4.30 -8.25 5.89
C LEU A 57 3.73 -9.67 5.83
N TRP A 58 3.23 -10.05 4.65
CA TRP A 58 2.86 -11.44 4.40
C TRP A 58 4.10 -12.32 4.16
N PRO A 59 4.02 -13.65 4.38
CA PRO A 59 5.15 -14.55 4.14
C PRO A 59 5.68 -14.53 2.69
N GLU A 60 4.81 -14.22 1.73
CA GLU A 60 5.15 -14.12 0.31
C GLU A 60 5.78 -12.78 -0.10
N GLU A 61 5.83 -11.79 0.80
CA GLU A 61 6.43 -10.46 0.57
C GLU A 61 7.91 -10.37 0.97
#